data_AF-A0A091UG18-F1
#
_entry.id   AF-A0A091UG18-F1
#
_cell.length_a   1.000
_cell.length_b   1.000
_cell.length_c   1.000
_cell.angle_alpha   90.00
_cell.angle_beta   90.00
_cell.angle_gamma   90.00
#
_symmetry.space_group_name_H-M   'P 1'
#
loop_
_entity.id
_entity.type
_entity.pdbx_description
1 polymer ?
#
loop_
_entity_poly.entity_id
_entity_poly.type
_entity_poly.pdbx_seq_one_letter_code
_entity_poly.pdbx_strand_id
1 'polypeptide(L)' 'LKVHMRKHTGEKPYLCQECGAAFAHNYDLKNHMRVHTGLRPYQC' A
#
# COMPACT_ATOMS: atom_id res chain seq x y z
N LEU A 1 -19.37 2.36 6.44
CA LEU A 1 -18.78 2.36 7.80
C LEU A 1 -17.44 1.61 7.93
N LYS A 2 -17.28 0.35 7.48
CA LYS A 2 -16.02 -0.42 7.70
C LYS A 2 -14.73 0.27 7.25
N VAL A 3 -14.70 0.93 6.08
CA VAL A 3 -13.49 1.64 5.59
C VAL A 3 -13.20 2.91 6.41
N HIS A 4 -14.23 3.64 6.83
CA HIS A 4 -14.09 4.81 7.70
C HIS A 4 -13.53 4.41 9.08
N MET A 5 -13.98 3.28 9.63
CA MET A 5 -13.51 2.77 10.92
C MET A 5 -12.03 2.38 10.91
N ARG A 6 -11.44 1.99 9.78
CA ARG A 6 -9.98 1.72 9.67
C ARG A 6 -9.12 2.92 10.05
N LYS A 7 -9.60 4.14 9.84
CA LYS A 7 -8.89 5.36 10.28
C LYS A 7 -8.88 5.52 11.80
N HIS A 8 -9.88 4.96 12.48
CA HIS A 8 -9.98 5.00 13.94
C HIS A 8 -9.29 3.81 14.60
N THR A 9 -9.38 2.62 14.01
CA THR A 9 -8.79 1.39 14.58
C THR A 9 -7.31 1.22 14.23
N GLY A 10 -6.80 1.95 13.24
CA GLY A 10 -5.43 1.79 12.75
C GLY A 10 -5.21 0.47 12.01
N GLU A 11 -6.26 -0.29 11.73
CA GLU A 11 -6.18 -1.55 11.00
C GLU A 11 -5.73 -1.29 9.56
N LYS A 12 -4.52 -1.77 9.26
CA LYS A 12 -3.89 -1.70 7.95
C LYS A 12 -3.69 -3.12 7.42
N PRO A 13 -4.75 -3.74 6.87
CA PRO A 13 -4.71 -5.14 6.45
C PRO A 13 -3.82 -5.38 5.22
N TYR A 14 -3.42 -4.31 4.51
CA TYR A 14 -2.59 -4.43 3.31
C TYR A 14 -1.13 -4.18 3.69
N LEU A 15 -0.36 -5.24 3.90
CA LEU A 15 1.07 -5.16 4.17
C LEU A 15 1.90 -5.45 2.93
N CYS A 16 2.96 -4.68 2.75
CA CYS A 16 4.04 -4.98 1.81
C CYS A 16 4.92 -6.08 2.42
N GLN A 17 5.07 -7.21 1.73
CA GLN A 17 5.90 -8.31 2.19
C GLN A 17 7.41 -8.06 2.01
N GLU A 18 7.80 -7.07 1.19
CA GLU A 18 9.20 -6.77 0.93
C GLU A 18 9.81 -5.86 2.01
N CYS A 19 9.07 -4.87 2.51
CA CYS A 19 9.57 -3.91 3.51
C CYS A 19 8.73 -3.83 4.80
N GLY A 20 7.63 -4.56 4.90
CA GLY A 20 6.74 -4.53 6.06
C GLY A 20 5.84 -3.29 6.15
N ALA A 21 5.81 -2.43 5.13
CA ALA A 21 4.95 -1.24 5.13
C ALA A 21 3.47 -1.61 5.12
N ALA A 22 2.68 -1.02 6.02
CA ALA A 22 1.25 -1.31 6.14
C ALA A 22 0.38 -0.15 5.62
N PHE A 23 -0.66 -0.50 4.87
CA PHE A 23 -1.57 0.42 4.18
C PHE A 23 -3.03 0.13 4.53
N ALA A 24 -3.85 1.19 4.56
CA ALA A 24 -5.28 1.10 4.86
C ALA A 24 -6.12 0.62 3.66
N HIS A 25 -5.60 0.79 2.44
CA HIS A 25 -6.25 0.40 1.20
C HIS A 25 -5.32 -0.38 0.26
N ASN A 26 -5.95 -1.21 -0.57
CA ASN A 26 -5.24 -1.99 -1.58
C ASN A 26 -4.57 -1.11 -2.65
N TYR A 27 -5.22 -0.01 -3.04
CA TYR A 27 -4.67 0.88 -4.08
C TYR A 27 -3.36 1.55 -3.62
N ASP A 28 -3.25 1.90 -2.34
CA ASP A 28 -2.03 2.45 -1.74
C ASP A 28 -0.89 1.43 -1.80
N LEU A 29 -1.15 0.19 -1.37
CA LEU A 29 -0.19 -0.91 -1.46
C LEU A 29 0.24 -1.17 -2.92
N LYS A 30 -0.72 -1.22 -3.86
CA LYS A 30 -0.44 -1.48 -5.28
C LYS A 30 0.43 -0.38 -5.91
N ASN A 31 0.20 0.89 -5.54
CA ASN A 31 1.06 1.98 -5.99
C ASN A 31 2.45 1.89 -5.35
N HIS A 32 2.50 1.56 -4.05
CA HIS A 32 3.76 1.35 -3.35
C HIS A 32 4.59 0.21 -3.95
N MET A 33 4.00 -0.92 -4.38
CA MET A 33 4.76 -2.01 -5.02
C MET A 33 5.51 -1.58 -6.30
N ARG A 34 5.17 -0.43 -6.91
CA ARG A 34 5.91 0.12 -8.05
C ARG A 34 7.30 0.61 -7.67
N VAL A 35 7.52 1.00 -6.41
CA VAL A 35 8.84 1.42 -5.91
C VAL A 35 9.78 0.23 -5.77
N HIS A 36 9.23 -0.92 -5.40
CA HIS A 36 9.94 -2.19 -5.22
C HIS A 36 10.33 -2.83 -6.55
N THR A 37 9.37 -2.88 -7.47
CA THR A 37 9.58 -3.44 -8.80
C THR A 37 10.52 -2.61 -9.66
N GLY A 38 10.91 -1.40 -9.23
CA GLY A 38 11.87 -0.55 -9.93
C GLY A 38 11.45 -0.23 -11.36
N LEU A 39 10.19 -0.46 -11.72
CA LEU A 39 9.62 -0.15 -13.02
C LEU A 39 9.57 1.36 -13.11
N ARG A 40 10.68 1.97 -13.56
CA ARG A 40 10.66 3.28 -14.21
C ARG A 40 9.62 3.15 -15.33
N PRO A 41 8.42 3.75 -15.20
CA PRO A 41 7.41 3.64 -16.24
C PRO A 41 7.86 4.34 -17.53
N TYR A 42 8.86 5.21 -17.40
CA TYR A 42 9.46 5.98 -18.46
C TYR A 42 10.96 5.69 -18.45
N GLN A 43 11.37 4.64 -19.16
CA GLN A 43 12.70 4.63 -19.76
C GLN A 43 12.65 5.68 -20.88
N CYS A 44 13.37 6.78 -20.68
CA CYS A 44 13.70 7.71 -21.75
C CYS A 44 14.90 7.17 -22.52
#